data_AF-A0A0G0PMC8-F1
#
_entry.id   AF-A0A0G0PMC8-F1
#
_cell.length_a   1.000
_cell.length_b   1.000
_cell.length_c   1.000
_cell.angle_alpha   90.00
_cell.angle_beta   90.00
_cell.angle_gamma   90.00
#
_symmetry.space_group_name_H-M   'P 1'
#
loop_
_entity.id
_entity.type
_entity.pdbx_description
1 polymer ?
#
loop_
_entity_poly.entity_id
_entity_poly.type
_entity_poly.pdbx_seq_one_letter_code
_entity_poly.pdbx_strand_id
1 'polypeptide(L)'
;MTRFYIPLLNTSANPLSPDEQEKFNEHFQRCRKYYYLILLIIIPWVLLLIYLNNSTKPSSSALFFTLGLSLLFAGIININIGKISQEMKIFVRGNWFIMSRNFRYTLNDDAVYLGKYYYYSGWVIVLIAVVLLIIGWWI
;
A
#
# COMPACT_ATOMS: atom_id res chain seq x y z
N MET A 1 27.28 4.61 -2.80
CA MET A 1 26.04 4.76 -3.59
C MET A 1 26.16 3.89 -4.83
N THR A 2 25.58 2.70 -4.81
CA THR A 2 25.68 1.74 -5.93
C THR A 2 24.61 2.07 -6.96
N ARG A 3 25.01 2.54 -8.15
CA ARG A 3 24.10 2.75 -9.28
C ARG A 3 23.76 1.37 -9.86
N PHE A 4 22.49 0.99 -9.82
CA PHE A 4 21.99 -0.19 -10.53
C PHE A 4 21.94 0.14 -12.03
N TYR A 5 22.88 -0.41 -12.80
CA TYR A 5 22.79 -0.43 -14.26
C TYR A 5 21.97 -1.66 -14.66
N ILE A 6 20.76 -1.42 -15.17
CA ILE A 6 19.99 -2.46 -15.86
C ILE A 6 20.60 -2.57 -17.27
N PRO A 7 21.11 -3.75 -17.68
CA PRO A 7 21.69 -3.90 -19.01
C PRO A 7 20.61 -3.68 -20.07
N LEU A 8 20.88 -2.75 -21.00
CA LEU A 8 20.08 -2.46 -22.18
C LEU A 8 20.08 -3.68 -23.11
N LEU A 9 19.03 -4.51 -22.97
CA LEU A 9 18.73 -5.55 -23.94
C LEU A 9 18.21 -4.90 -25.23
N ASN A 10 19.10 -4.89 -26.22
CA ASN A 10 18.89 -4.41 -27.57
C ASN A 10 17.79 -5.22 -28.28
N THR A 11 16.55 -4.75 -28.27
CA THR A 11 15.51 -5.13 -29.23
C THR A 11 14.63 -3.91 -29.52
N SER A 12 14.19 -3.79 -30.77
CA SER A 12 13.48 -2.68 -31.42
C SER A 12 12.14 -2.25 -30.77
N ALA A 13 12.20 -1.76 -29.54
CA ALA A 13 11.14 -1.03 -28.87
C ALA A 13 11.64 0.40 -28.69
N ASN A 14 10.84 1.41 -29.06
CA ASN A 14 11.19 2.80 -28.78
C ASN A 14 11.46 2.92 -27.28
N PRO A 15 12.72 3.20 -26.86
CA PRO A 15 13.02 3.40 -25.46
C PRO A 15 12.18 4.57 -24.96
N LEU A 16 11.69 4.48 -23.71
CA LEU A 16 11.04 5.61 -23.04
C LEU A 16 11.90 6.86 -23.25
N SER A 17 11.27 7.98 -23.55
CA SER A 17 12.02 9.22 -23.61
C SER A 17 12.67 9.49 -22.24
N PRO A 18 13.79 10.23 -22.18
CA PRO A 18 14.41 10.60 -20.91
C PRO A 18 13.39 11.17 -19.90
N ASP A 19 12.43 11.97 -20.40
CA ASP A 19 11.36 12.59 -19.61
C ASP A 19 10.36 11.56 -19.05
N GLU A 20 10.01 10.53 -19.83
CA GLU A 20 9.14 9.45 -19.38
C GLU A 20 9.83 8.56 -18.34
N GLN A 21 11.14 8.35 -18.51
CA GLN A 21 11.95 7.59 -17.56
C GLN A 21 12.12 8.33 -16.23
N GLU A 22 12.26 9.66 -16.27
CA GLU A 22 12.27 10.49 -15.07
C GLU A 22 10.94 10.42 -14.32
N LYS A 23 9.81 10.60 -15.01
CA LYS A 23 8.46 10.48 -14.42
C LYS A 23 8.22 9.10 -13.80
N PHE A 24 8.67 8.03 -14.46
CA PHE A 24 8.59 6.69 -13.92
C PHE A 24 9.40 6.54 -12.63
N ASN A 25 10.64 7.04 -12.60
CA ASN A 25 11.49 7.00 -11.41
C ASN A 25 10.90 7.80 -10.25
N GLU A 26 10.35 8.99 -10.50
CA GLU A 26 9.66 9.78 -9.48
C GLU A 26 8.47 9.02 -8.89
N HIS A 27 7.65 8.42 -9.75
CA HIS A 27 6.48 7.66 -9.34
C HIS A 27 6.87 6.40 -8.53
N PHE A 28 7.90 5.69 -8.96
CA PHE A 28 8.45 4.53 -8.25
C PHE A 28 9.01 4.91 -6.88
N GLN A 29 9.71 6.05 -6.76
CA GLN A 29 10.19 6.55 -5.48
C GLN A 29 9.04 6.93 -4.54
N ARG A 30 7.93 7.48 -5.05
CA ARG A 30 6.71 7.70 -4.26
C ARG A 30 6.16 6.38 -3.74
N CYS A 31 6.04 5.35 -4.58
CA CYS A 31 5.60 4.00 -4.18
C CYS A 31 6.47 3.43 -3.04
N ARG A 32 7.79 3.61 -3.12
CA ARG A 32 8.73 3.14 -2.08
C ARG A 32 8.49 3.79 -0.72
N LYS A 33 8.06 5.06 -0.67
CA LYS A 33 7.72 5.73 0.60
C LYS A 33 6.53 5.09 1.31
N TYR A 34 5.59 4.48 0.58
CA TYR A 34 4.44 3.79 1.17
C TYR A 34 4.80 2.49 1.89
N TYR A 35 5.93 1.84 1.57
CA TYR A 35 6.42 0.73 2.37
C TYR A 35 6.77 1.15 3.82
N TYR A 36 7.20 2.40 4.03
CA TYR A 36 7.40 2.91 5.39
C TYR A 36 6.08 3.18 6.11
N LEU A 37 5.01 3.50 5.39
CA LEU A 37 3.67 3.65 5.98
C LEU A 37 3.16 2.29 6.51
N ILE A 38 3.50 1.16 5.89
CA ILE A 38 3.12 -0.19 6.38
C ILE A 38 3.64 -0.43 7.81
N LEU A 39 4.79 0.15 8.17
CA LEU A 39 5.32 0.07 9.54
C LEU A 39 4.40 0.73 10.58
N LEU A 40 3.56 1.69 10.17
CA LEU A 40 2.59 2.33 11.07
C LEU A 40 1.45 1.40 11.50
N ILE A 41 1.14 0.33 10.74
CA ILE A 41 0.17 -0.69 11.19
C ILE A 41 0.76 -1.50 12.35
N ILE A 42 2.07 -1.75 12.35
CA ILE A 42 2.72 -2.63 13.32
C ILE A 42 2.68 -2.02 14.73
N ILE A 43 2.80 -0.70 14.83
CA ILE A 43 2.85 0.02 16.12
C ILE A 43 1.62 -0.28 16.99
N PRO A 44 0.36 -0.06 16.55
CA PRO A 44 -0.81 -0.34 17.39
C PRO A 44 -1.00 -1.84 17.69
N TRP A 45 -0.53 -2.75 16.83
CA TRP A 45 -0.51 -4.19 17.13
C TRP A 45 0.49 -4.55 18.24
N VAL A 46 1.69 -3.98 18.20
CA VAL A 46 2.69 -4.17 19.26
C VAL A 46 2.18 -3.59 20.58
N LEU A 47 1.57 -2.40 20.55
CA LEU A 47 0.95 -1.79 21.73
C LEU A 47 -0.20 -2.65 22.28
N LEU A 48 -1.02 -3.25 21.41
CA LEU A 48 -2.08 -4.19 21.81
C LEU A 48 -1.53 -5.44 22.50
N LEU A 49 -0.47 -6.03 21.95
CA LEU A 49 0.17 -7.21 22.53
C LEU A 49 0.78 -6.91 23.90
N ILE A 50 1.48 -5.78 24.03
CA ILE A 50 2.01 -5.30 25.32
C ILE A 50 0.86 -5.08 26.32
N TYR A 51 -0.23 -4.47 25.86
CA TYR A 51 -1.41 -4.21 26.70
C TYR A 51 -2.05 -5.51 27.22
N LEU A 52 -2.27 -6.48 26.34
CA LEU A 52 -2.83 -7.79 26.67
C LEU A 52 -1.92 -8.59 27.62
N ASN A 53 -0.61 -8.51 27.43
CA ASN A 53 0.35 -9.26 28.25
C ASN A 53 0.50 -8.70 29.66
N ASN A 54 0.32 -7.38 29.85
CA ASN A 54 0.50 -6.72 31.14
C ASN A 54 -0.81 -6.55 31.93
N SER A 55 -1.97 -6.86 31.33
CA SER A 55 -3.27 -6.67 31.97
C SER A 55 -3.91 -7.99 32.32
N THR A 56 -4.14 -8.25 33.61
CA THR A 56 -4.88 -9.43 34.08
C THR A 56 -6.36 -9.42 33.67
N LYS A 57 -6.91 -8.24 33.39
CA LYS A 57 -8.23 -8.03 32.79
C LYS A 57 -8.16 -6.87 31.80
N PRO A 58 -8.01 -7.12 30.49
CA PRO A 58 -7.96 -6.05 29.52
C PRO A 58 -9.30 -5.31 29.47
N SER A 59 -9.24 -3.97 29.50
CA SER A 59 -10.38 -3.09 29.33
C SER A 59 -10.95 -3.26 27.93
N SER A 60 -12.25 -3.50 27.84
CA SER A 60 -12.96 -3.60 26.56
C SER A 60 -12.78 -2.31 25.76
N SER A 61 -12.90 -1.14 26.40
CA SER A 61 -12.64 0.17 25.80
C SER A 61 -11.29 0.22 25.07
N ALA A 62 -10.21 -0.15 25.77
CA ALA A 62 -8.86 -0.13 25.22
C ALA A 62 -8.67 -1.14 24.07
N LEU A 63 -9.32 -2.31 24.15
CA LEU A 63 -9.29 -3.31 23.07
C LEU A 63 -9.98 -2.77 21.81
N PHE A 64 -11.21 -2.28 21.93
CA PHE A 64 -11.98 -1.74 20.80
C PHE A 64 -11.28 -0.52 20.19
N PHE A 65 -10.74 0.37 21.02
CA PHE A 65 -10.01 1.53 20.56
C PHE A 65 -8.73 1.16 19.80
N THR A 66 -7.95 0.19 20.32
CA THR A 66 -6.68 -0.22 19.68
C THR A 66 -6.91 -1.02 18.40
N LEU A 67 -7.94 -1.88 18.36
CA LEU A 67 -8.37 -2.59 17.14
C LEU A 67 -8.89 -1.62 16.09
N GLY A 68 -9.71 -0.65 16.51
CA GLY A 68 -10.19 0.43 15.65
C GLY A 68 -9.04 1.25 15.05
N LEU A 69 -8.06 1.66 15.87
CA LEU A 69 -6.90 2.41 15.40
C LEU A 69 -6.04 1.59 14.41
N SER A 70 -5.81 0.31 14.70
CA SER A 70 -5.08 -0.61 13.83
C SER A 70 -5.77 -0.77 12.47
N LEU A 71 -7.09 -0.96 12.48
CA LEU A 71 -7.88 -1.06 11.25
C LEU A 71 -7.92 0.27 10.49
N LEU A 72 -7.97 1.41 11.17
CA LEU A 72 -7.95 2.72 10.52
C LEU A 72 -6.66 2.89 9.69
N PHE A 73 -5.50 2.60 10.28
CA PHE A 73 -4.22 2.63 9.56
C PHE A 73 -4.18 1.60 8.42
N ALA A 74 -4.65 0.37 8.66
CA ALA A 74 -4.71 -0.66 7.62
C ALA A 74 -5.60 -0.24 6.44
N GLY A 75 -6.75 0.37 6.71
CA GLY A 75 -7.68 0.89 5.72
C GLY A 75 -7.08 2.02 4.90
N ILE A 76 -6.47 3.02 5.55
CA ILE A 76 -5.78 4.13 4.87
C ILE A 76 -4.66 3.60 3.95
N ILE A 77 -3.90 2.62 4.40
CA ILE A 77 -2.82 2.02 3.59
C ILE A 77 -3.39 1.27 2.40
N ASN A 78 -4.45 0.50 2.59
CA ASN A 78 -5.14 -0.17 1.48
C ASN A 78 -5.67 0.83 0.44
N ILE A 79 -6.27 1.95 0.88
CA ILE A 79 -6.73 3.02 -0.02
C ILE A 79 -5.56 3.57 -0.83
N ASN A 80 -4.42 3.86 -0.19
CA ASN A 80 -3.25 4.41 -0.88
C ASN A 80 -2.62 3.40 -1.85
N ILE A 81 -2.46 2.14 -1.46
CA ILE A 81 -2.00 1.07 -2.36
C ILE A 81 -2.94 0.94 -3.55
N GLY A 82 -4.25 0.99 -3.32
CA GLY A 82 -5.26 0.97 -4.37
C GLY A 82 -5.14 2.15 -5.35
N LYS A 83 -4.97 3.38 -4.84
CA LYS A 83 -4.74 4.58 -5.66
C LYS A 83 -3.48 4.45 -6.51
N ILE A 84 -2.37 4.03 -5.92
CA ILE A 84 -1.08 3.85 -6.62
C ILE A 84 -1.20 2.79 -7.72
N SER A 85 -1.81 1.64 -7.41
CA SER A 85 -2.04 0.58 -8.40
C SER A 85 -2.90 1.08 -9.57
N GLN A 86 -3.91 1.92 -9.29
CA GLN A 86 -4.74 2.56 -10.33
C GLN A 86 -3.98 3.62 -11.14
N GLU A 87 -3.10 4.41 -10.51
CA GLU A 87 -2.24 5.35 -11.24
C GLU A 87 -1.24 4.58 -12.12
N MET A 88 -0.61 3.53 -11.60
CA MET A 88 0.24 2.64 -12.38
C MET A 88 -0.52 2.05 -13.56
N LYS A 89 -1.77 1.60 -13.40
CA LYS A 89 -2.63 1.11 -14.51
C LYS A 89 -2.69 2.07 -15.70
N ILE A 90 -2.80 3.38 -15.42
CA ILE A 90 -2.89 4.42 -16.44
C ILE A 90 -1.55 4.54 -17.18
N PHE A 91 -0.42 4.46 -16.47
CA PHE A 91 0.91 4.44 -17.07
C PHE A 91 1.19 3.14 -17.86
N VAL A 92 0.78 1.98 -17.34
CA VAL A 92 0.98 0.69 -18.03
C VAL A 92 0.13 0.61 -19.30
N ARG A 93 -1.12 1.11 -19.31
CA ARG A 93 -1.97 1.09 -20.52
C ARG A 93 -1.39 1.86 -21.72
N GLY A 94 -0.52 2.85 -21.49
CA GLY A 94 0.18 3.56 -22.56
C GLY A 94 1.46 2.87 -23.05
N ASN A 95 2.14 2.09 -22.19
CA ASN A 95 3.49 1.55 -22.41
C ASN A 95 3.64 0.06 -21.99
N TRP A 96 2.56 -0.73 -22.11
CA TRP A 96 2.38 -2.08 -21.54
C TRP A 96 3.47 -3.08 -21.95
N PHE A 97 4.01 -2.90 -23.16
CA PHE A 97 5.06 -3.74 -23.73
C PHE A 97 6.45 -3.57 -23.07
N ILE A 98 6.72 -2.40 -22.48
CA ILE A 98 8.01 -2.09 -21.84
C ILE A 98 8.05 -2.67 -20.42
N MET A 99 6.91 -2.67 -19.73
CA MET A 99 6.82 -3.12 -18.35
C MET A 99 6.89 -4.66 -18.23
N SER A 100 6.25 -5.40 -19.14
CA SER A 100 6.25 -6.87 -19.12
C SER A 100 7.61 -7.52 -19.43
N ARG A 101 8.49 -6.83 -20.16
CA ARG A 101 9.82 -7.32 -20.54
C ARG A 101 10.93 -7.02 -19.53
N ASN A 102 10.91 -5.84 -18.91
CA ASN A 102 11.93 -5.45 -17.94
C ASN A 102 11.59 -5.86 -16.50
N PHE A 103 10.30 -5.94 -16.16
CA PHE A 103 9.84 -6.46 -14.88
C PHE A 103 9.20 -7.83 -15.12
N ARG A 104 10.06 -8.85 -15.20
CA ARG A 104 9.70 -10.28 -15.29
C ARG A 104 9.05 -10.83 -14.00
N TYR A 105 8.43 -9.94 -13.23
CA TYR A 105 7.50 -10.27 -12.18
C TYR A 105 6.15 -9.83 -12.70
N THR A 106 5.30 -10.78 -13.08
CA THR A 106 3.93 -10.97 -12.57
C THR A 106 3.25 -9.79 -11.83
N LEU A 107 3.43 -8.54 -12.26
CA LEU A 107 2.40 -7.51 -12.19
C LEU A 107 1.39 -7.91 -13.26
N ASN A 108 0.77 -9.07 -13.05
CA ASN A 108 -0.36 -9.56 -13.82
C ASN A 108 -1.37 -8.42 -13.94
N ASP A 109 -2.19 -8.46 -14.98
CA ASP A 109 -3.42 -7.68 -15.03
C ASP A 109 -4.19 -7.68 -13.69
N ASP A 110 -4.06 -8.75 -12.91
CA ASP A 110 -4.52 -8.88 -11.53
C ASP A 110 -4.01 -7.76 -10.61
N ALA A 111 -2.71 -7.43 -10.56
CA ALA A 111 -2.19 -6.35 -9.71
C ALA A 111 -2.79 -4.98 -10.08
N VAL A 112 -3.15 -4.82 -11.35
CA VAL A 112 -3.77 -3.64 -11.96
C VAL A 112 -5.31 -3.63 -11.81
N TYR A 113 -5.96 -4.78 -11.67
CA TYR A 113 -7.39 -4.94 -11.37
C TYR A 113 -7.66 -4.90 -9.85
N LEU A 114 -6.74 -5.44 -9.06
CA LEU A 114 -6.78 -5.47 -7.60
C LEU A 114 -6.66 -4.07 -7.00
N GLY A 115 -6.11 -3.07 -7.71
CA GLY A 115 -6.06 -1.68 -7.24
C GLY A 115 -7.43 -1.07 -6.94
N LYS A 116 -8.48 -1.42 -7.71
CA LYS A 116 -9.86 -1.04 -7.36
C LYS A 116 -10.33 -1.77 -6.11
N TYR A 117 -10.01 -3.06 -6.01
CA TYR A 117 -10.39 -3.89 -4.88
C TYR A 117 -9.78 -3.35 -3.58
N TYR A 118 -8.47 -3.09 -3.55
CA TYR A 118 -7.77 -2.49 -2.41
C TYR A 118 -8.32 -1.12 -2.02
N TYR A 119 -8.69 -0.30 -3.01
CA TYR A 119 -9.29 1.01 -2.75
C TYR A 119 -10.64 0.88 -2.03
N TYR A 120 -11.56 0.08 -2.55
CA TYR A 120 -12.89 -0.09 -1.96
C TYR A 120 -12.84 -0.89 -0.64
N SER A 121 -12.05 -1.96 -0.56
CA SER A 121 -11.87 -2.71 0.67
C SER A 121 -11.22 -1.85 1.76
N GLY A 122 -10.32 -0.93 1.39
CA GLY A 122 -9.75 0.04 2.30
C GLY A 122 -10.80 0.96 2.93
N TRP A 123 -11.74 1.50 2.14
CA TRP A 123 -12.85 2.30 2.67
C TRP A 123 -13.79 1.51 3.59
N VAL A 124 -14.07 0.24 3.27
CA VAL A 124 -14.86 -0.64 4.14
C VAL A 124 -14.14 -0.85 5.48
N ILE A 125 -12.83 -1.10 5.45
CA ILE A 125 -12.01 -1.22 6.67
C ILE A 125 -12.04 0.07 7.48
N VAL A 126 -11.90 1.25 6.85
CA VAL A 126 -11.99 2.56 7.53
C VAL A 126 -13.36 2.73 8.20
N LEU A 127 -14.46 2.34 7.54
CA LEU A 127 -15.79 2.42 8.13
C LEU A 127 -15.91 1.55 9.39
N ILE A 128 -15.46 0.28 9.31
CA ILE A 128 -15.44 -0.63 10.46
C ILE A 128 -14.56 -0.06 11.59
N ALA A 129 -13.39 0.49 11.25
CA ALA A 129 -12.50 1.13 12.20
C ALA A 129 -13.16 2.28 12.96
N VAL A 130 -13.87 3.16 12.25
CA VAL A 130 -14.62 4.27 12.87
C VAL A 130 -15.68 3.75 13.82
N VAL A 131 -16.44 2.71 13.45
CA VAL A 131 -17.43 2.09 14.34
C VAL A 131 -16.79 1.53 15.60
N LEU A 132 -15.65 0.83 15.48
CA LEU A 132 -14.92 0.29 16.64
C LEU A 132 -14.35 1.39 17.55
N LEU A 133 -13.86 2.49 16.96
CA LEU A 133 -13.38 3.65 17.72
C LEU A 133 -14.53 4.33 18.48
N ILE A 134 -15.70 4.47 17.87
CA ILE A 134 -16.91 4.98 18.53
C ILE A 134 -17.29 4.04 19.69
N ILE A 135 -17.42 2.74 19.44
CA ILE A 135 -17.75 1.77 20.50
C ILE A 135 -16.74 1.84 21.65
N GLY A 136 -15.45 1.80 21.35
CA GLY A 136 -14.38 1.89 22.35
C GLY A 136 -14.38 3.20 23.13
N TRP A 137 -14.85 4.30 22.53
CA TRP A 137 -14.98 5.60 23.21
C TRP A 137 -16.15 5.65 24.20
N TRP A 138 -17.24 4.92 23.93
CA TRP A 138 -18.49 4.98 24.71
C TRP A 138 -18.59 3.95 25.84
N ILE A 139 -17.84 2.85 25.76
CA ILE A 139 -17.75 1.83 26.82
C ILE A 139 -16.57 2.10 27.75
#